data_AF-A0A3R6HVB3-F1
#
_entry.id   AF-A0A3R6HVB3-F1
#
_cell.length_a   1.000
_cell.length_b   1.000
_cell.length_c   1.000
_cell.angle_alpha   90.00
_cell.angle_beta   90.00
_cell.angle_gamma   90.00
#
_symmetry.space_group_name_H-M   'P 1'
#
loop_
_entity.id
_entity.type
_entity.pdbx_description
1 polymer ?
#
loop_
_entity_poly.entity_id
_entity_poly.type
_entity_poly.pdbx_seq_one_letter_code
_entity_poly.pdbx_strand_id
1 'polypeptide(L)'
;MASGGNTRLYINERNATPSIFNEGARDSILLMQTIDISRYLKKGENIIAVWYAPGRIRNKSKQLSLEFHGWYIGSVPFYHKADETWWCKPLKGGSYNEKEHFDNRIYTTEWKSAEYQSAGWVHPTGAFKDSTNYIFVDQLPYLTQNKLQMVLEPYQEEFDHQGCRIDFGRPFRGTIRLTIRNASKGTTLHINGNQYVCSGEMDEQAYYRIHAEHQKDFVITWDKGFRRSNITNIEGLEISE
;
A
#
# COMPACT_ATOMS: atom_id res chain seq x y z
N MET A 1 -14.86 5.96 3.01
CA MET A 1 -13.65 6.45 2.31
C MET A 1 -13.81 6.22 0.82
N ALA A 2 -13.46 7.18 -0.02
CA ALA A 2 -13.41 7.05 -1.49
C ALA A 2 -12.17 7.78 -2.00
N SER A 3 -11.56 7.33 -3.10
CA SER A 3 -10.28 7.87 -3.56
C SER A 3 -10.11 7.74 -5.07
N GLY A 4 -9.48 8.72 -5.73
CA GLY A 4 -9.10 8.61 -7.14
C GLY A 4 -7.90 7.68 -7.41
N GLY A 5 -7.27 7.15 -6.37
CA GLY A 5 -6.07 6.32 -6.44
C GLY A 5 -6.01 5.25 -5.36
N ASN A 6 -4.84 4.62 -5.22
CA ASN A 6 -4.61 3.59 -4.23
C ASN A 6 -4.46 4.16 -2.82
N THR A 7 -5.09 3.53 -1.81
CA THR A 7 -5.05 4.03 -0.43
C THR A 7 -4.79 2.96 0.61
N ARG A 8 -4.07 3.29 1.68
CA ARG A 8 -4.02 2.46 2.90
C ARG A 8 -4.31 3.32 4.12
N LEU A 9 -5.31 2.92 4.89
CA LEU A 9 -5.75 3.57 6.12
C LEU A 9 -4.97 2.99 7.29
N TYR A 10 -4.38 3.87 8.11
CA TYR A 10 -3.71 3.52 9.33
C TYR A 10 -4.38 4.22 10.51
N ILE A 11 -4.60 3.46 11.58
CA ILE A 11 -5.12 3.95 12.86
C ILE A 11 -4.11 3.56 13.92
N ASN A 12 -3.52 4.55 14.60
CA ASN A 12 -2.48 4.33 15.60
C ASN A 12 -1.40 3.35 15.12
N GLU A 13 -0.76 3.68 13.99
CA GLU A 13 0.30 2.89 13.33
C GLU A 13 -0.13 1.53 12.73
N ARG A 14 -1.36 1.06 12.99
CA ARG A 14 -1.87 -0.23 12.50
C ARG A 14 -2.60 -0.07 11.18
N ASN A 15 -2.30 -0.93 10.20
CA ASN A 15 -3.03 -0.97 8.94
C ASN A 15 -4.47 -1.45 9.18
N ALA A 16 -5.43 -0.58 8.91
CA ALA A 16 -6.86 -0.87 9.01
C ALA A 16 -7.48 -1.27 7.67
N THR A 17 -6.77 -1.07 6.54
CA THR A 17 -7.25 -1.49 5.23
C THR A 17 -7.20 -3.01 5.11
N PRO A 18 -8.35 -3.68 4.86
CA PRO A 18 -8.41 -5.13 4.83
C PRO A 18 -7.83 -5.74 3.54
N SER A 19 -7.80 -4.97 2.45
CA SER A 19 -7.27 -5.40 1.14
C SER A 19 -5.75 -5.20 1.06
N ILE A 20 -5.06 -6.10 0.35
CA ILE A 20 -3.63 -5.98 0.04
C ILE A 20 -3.39 -4.79 -0.90
N PHE A 21 -4.27 -4.65 -1.90
CA PHE A 21 -4.30 -3.55 -2.86
C PHE A 21 -5.66 -2.89 -2.81
N ASN A 22 -5.68 -1.57 -2.70
CA ASN A 22 -6.91 -0.86 -2.49
C ASN A 22 -7.09 0.24 -3.54
N GLU A 23 -7.60 -0.18 -4.70
CA GLU A 23 -7.88 0.68 -5.83
C GLU A 23 -9.12 1.52 -5.52
N GLY A 24 -8.96 2.83 -5.36
CA GLY A 24 -10.08 3.73 -5.05
C GLY A 24 -10.97 4.05 -6.26
N ALA A 25 -10.44 3.92 -7.47
CA ALA A 25 -11.16 4.26 -8.71
C ALA A 25 -10.87 3.24 -9.81
N ARG A 26 -11.91 2.90 -10.56
CA ARG A 26 -11.81 2.12 -11.80
C ARG A 26 -12.59 2.88 -12.87
N ASP A 27 -11.88 3.33 -13.90
CA ASP A 27 -12.42 4.19 -14.96
C ASP A 27 -13.07 5.47 -14.40
N SER A 28 -14.39 5.64 -14.58
CA SER A 28 -15.17 6.78 -14.06
C SER A 28 -15.95 6.45 -12.77
N ILE A 29 -15.71 5.27 -12.18
CA ILE A 29 -16.41 4.79 -10.98
C ILE A 29 -15.48 4.97 -9.77
N LEU A 30 -15.95 5.71 -8.76
CA LEU A 30 -15.32 5.74 -7.44
C LEU A 30 -15.90 4.64 -6.57
N LEU A 31 -15.00 3.84 -5.99
CA LEU A 31 -15.36 2.79 -5.05
C LEU A 31 -15.37 3.38 -3.64
N MET A 32 -16.55 3.37 -3.01
CA MET A 32 -16.67 3.75 -1.61
C MET A 32 -16.41 2.54 -0.71
N GLN A 33 -15.69 2.78 0.38
CA GLN A 33 -15.33 1.77 1.37
C GLN A 33 -15.73 2.18 2.78
N THR A 34 -16.35 1.25 3.48
CA THR A 34 -16.69 1.35 4.89
C THR A 34 -15.86 0.32 5.66
N ILE A 35 -15.04 0.79 6.59
CA ILE A 35 -14.13 -0.06 7.37
C ILE A 35 -14.46 0.13 8.84
N ASP A 36 -14.76 -0.96 9.54
CA ASP A 36 -14.88 -0.93 11.00
C ASP A 36 -13.48 -0.81 11.63
N ILE A 37 -13.23 0.35 12.24
CA ILE A 37 -11.97 0.69 12.89
C ILE A 37 -12.03 0.60 14.42
N SER A 38 -13.14 0.14 15.01
CA SER A 38 -13.38 0.21 16.46
C SER A 38 -12.26 -0.44 17.27
N ARG A 39 -11.73 -1.58 16.79
CA ARG A 39 -10.63 -2.33 17.43
C ARG A 39 -9.26 -1.61 17.41
N TYR A 40 -9.09 -0.58 16.60
CA TYR A 40 -7.83 0.17 16.49
C TYR A 40 -7.84 1.46 17.31
N LEU A 41 -9.01 1.89 17.78
CA LEU A 41 -9.16 3.09 18.58
C LEU A 41 -8.72 2.85 20.02
N LYS A 42 -8.16 3.89 20.64
CA LYS A 42 -7.78 3.92 22.06
C LYS A 42 -8.45 5.09 22.76
N LYS A 43 -8.48 5.05 24.09
CA LYS A 43 -8.94 6.17 24.92
C LYS A 43 -8.00 7.37 24.73
N GLY A 44 -8.56 8.55 24.50
CA GLY A 44 -7.80 9.80 24.33
C GLY A 44 -7.45 10.07 22.87
N GLU A 45 -6.24 10.55 22.63
CA GLU A 45 -5.77 10.93 21.30
C GLU A 45 -5.59 9.71 20.39
N ASN A 46 -6.06 9.81 19.15
CA ASN A 46 -5.89 8.80 18.11
C ASN A 46 -5.28 9.44 16.88
N ILE A 47 -4.35 8.73 16.24
CA ILE A 47 -3.76 9.15 14.96
C ILE A 47 -4.44 8.40 13.83
N ILE A 48 -4.98 9.15 12.88
CA ILE A 48 -5.56 8.64 11.64
C ILE A 48 -4.65 9.13 10.52
N ALA A 49 -4.11 8.20 9.75
CA ALA A 49 -3.21 8.52 8.65
C ALA A 49 -3.59 7.72 7.40
N VAL A 50 -3.43 8.32 6.23
CA VAL A 50 -3.72 7.69 4.94
C VAL A 50 -2.48 7.75 4.06
N TRP A 51 -2.00 6.59 3.63
CA TRP A 51 -1.06 6.49 2.54
C TRP A 51 -1.85 6.56 1.22
N TYR A 52 -1.44 7.43 0.30
CA TYR A 52 -2.07 7.60 -1.00
C TYR A 52 -1.05 7.47 -2.13
N ALA A 53 -1.37 6.69 -3.14
CA ALA A 53 -0.67 6.71 -4.43
C ALA A 53 -1.67 7.04 -5.55
N PRO A 54 -1.35 8.02 -6.43
CA PRO A 54 -2.18 8.31 -7.59
C PRO A 54 -2.43 7.07 -8.44
N GLY A 55 -3.66 6.91 -8.92
CA GLY A 55 -3.98 5.89 -9.93
C GLY A 55 -3.37 6.22 -11.30
N ARG A 56 -3.58 5.35 -12.29
CA ARG A 56 -3.10 5.56 -13.67
C ARG A 56 -3.65 6.86 -14.29
N ILE A 57 -4.89 7.22 -13.96
CA ILE A 57 -5.49 8.49 -14.35
C ILE A 57 -5.05 9.55 -13.33
N ARG A 58 -4.03 10.32 -13.69
CA ARG A 58 -3.42 11.36 -12.84
C ARG A 58 -4.30 12.61 -12.74
N ASN A 59 -5.46 12.51 -12.10
CA ASN A 59 -6.19 13.71 -11.70
C ASN A 59 -5.53 14.29 -10.44
N LYS A 60 -5.12 15.55 -10.51
CA LYS A 60 -4.53 16.28 -9.37
C LYS A 60 -5.60 16.77 -8.38
N SER A 61 -6.87 16.66 -8.75
CA SER A 61 -8.04 17.02 -7.95
C SER A 61 -8.77 15.77 -7.45
N LYS A 62 -9.60 15.94 -6.42
CA LYS A 62 -10.48 14.89 -5.87
C LYS A 62 -9.75 13.58 -5.51
N GLN A 63 -8.60 13.71 -4.86
CA GLN A 63 -7.72 12.57 -4.53
C GLN A 63 -8.31 11.63 -3.48
N LEU A 64 -8.87 12.18 -2.40
CA LEU A 64 -9.39 11.43 -1.25
C LEU A 64 -10.61 12.14 -0.66
N SER A 65 -11.63 11.35 -0.30
CA SER A 65 -12.70 11.72 0.61
C SER A 65 -12.78 10.69 1.72
N LEU A 66 -12.80 11.14 2.97
CA LEU A 66 -12.79 10.29 4.15
C LEU A 66 -13.68 10.89 5.23
N GLU A 67 -14.51 10.05 5.82
CA GLU A 67 -15.41 10.39 6.92
C GLU A 67 -15.25 9.32 8.00
N PHE A 68 -15.30 9.74 9.26
CA PHE A 68 -15.13 8.90 10.43
C PHE A 68 -16.16 9.30 11.47
N HIS A 69 -16.98 8.34 11.86
CA HIS A 69 -18.10 8.54 12.76
C HIS A 69 -18.29 7.33 13.65
N GLY A 70 -18.99 7.53 14.76
CA GLY A 70 -19.26 6.46 15.71
C GLY A 70 -19.82 7.01 17.01
N TRP A 71 -19.65 6.23 18.08
CA TRP A 71 -20.12 6.57 19.41
C TRP A 71 -19.00 6.39 20.43
N TYR A 72 -18.83 7.37 21.30
CA TYR A 72 -18.05 7.22 22.51
C TYR A 72 -18.78 6.32 23.52
N ILE A 73 -18.06 5.90 24.56
CA ILE A 73 -18.66 5.26 25.73
C ILE A 73 -19.76 6.18 26.29
N GLY A 74 -20.96 5.64 26.52
CA GLY A 74 -22.13 6.43 26.92
C GLY A 74 -22.99 6.94 25.76
N SER A 75 -22.80 6.40 24.56
CA SER A 75 -23.64 6.64 23.37
C SER A 75 -23.62 8.09 22.86
N VAL A 76 -22.56 8.85 23.18
CA VAL A 76 -22.34 10.18 22.62
C VAL A 76 -21.79 10.02 21.20
N PRO A 77 -22.50 10.48 20.15
CA PRO A 77 -22.02 10.34 18.79
C PRO A 77 -20.86 11.29 18.51
N PHE A 78 -19.99 10.90 17.60
CA PHE A 78 -18.97 11.78 17.02
C PHE A 78 -18.95 11.65 15.51
N TYR A 79 -18.50 12.73 14.87
CA TYR A 79 -18.32 12.81 13.44
C TYR A 79 -17.14 13.72 13.12
N HIS A 80 -16.33 13.29 12.18
CA HIS A 80 -15.19 14.03 11.67
C HIS A 80 -14.95 13.62 10.21
N LYS A 81 -14.20 14.44 9.47
CA LYS A 81 -13.93 14.22 8.05
C LYS A 81 -12.51 14.66 7.68
N ALA A 82 -12.07 14.22 6.50
CA ALA A 82 -10.92 14.80 5.84
C ALA A 82 -11.29 16.16 5.25
N ASP A 83 -10.56 17.19 5.67
CA ASP A 83 -10.74 18.58 5.26
C ASP A 83 -9.40 19.33 5.28
N GLU A 84 -9.46 20.66 5.22
CA GLU A 84 -8.30 21.55 5.19
C GLU A 84 -7.44 21.50 6.46
N THR A 85 -7.92 20.93 7.57
CA THR A 85 -7.11 20.81 8.80
C THR A 85 -6.15 19.64 8.76
N TRP A 86 -6.25 18.76 7.76
CA TRP A 86 -5.36 17.63 7.60
C TRP A 86 -3.96 18.07 7.16
N TRP A 87 -2.96 17.24 7.48
CA TRP A 87 -1.59 17.43 7.03
C TRP A 87 -1.28 16.47 5.87
N CYS A 88 -0.65 17.00 4.83
CA CYS A 88 -0.18 16.24 3.67
C CYS A 88 1.32 16.42 3.45
N LYS A 89 2.01 15.36 3.04
CA LYS A 89 3.43 15.41 2.68
C LYS A 89 3.74 14.34 1.62
N PRO A 90 4.53 14.67 0.59
CA PRO A 90 5.02 13.66 -0.34
C PRO A 90 5.80 12.59 0.41
N LEU A 91 5.44 11.33 0.18
CA LEU A 91 6.16 10.22 0.79
C LEU A 91 7.56 10.10 0.18
N LYS A 92 8.57 9.95 1.05
CA LYS A 92 9.94 9.64 0.61
C LYS A 92 10.09 8.16 0.28
N GLY A 93 10.89 7.89 -0.75
CA GLY A 93 11.22 6.51 -1.13
C GLY A 93 10.12 5.76 -1.85
N GLY A 94 9.02 6.39 -2.25
CA GLY A 94 8.00 5.75 -3.08
C GLY A 94 7.71 6.57 -4.32
N SER A 95 7.76 5.95 -5.50
CA SER A 95 7.36 6.60 -6.75
C SER A 95 6.80 5.58 -7.73
N TYR A 96 5.96 6.05 -8.65
CA TYR A 96 5.36 5.22 -9.69
C TYR A 96 5.44 5.92 -11.05
N ASN A 97 6.17 5.32 -11.98
CA ASN A 97 6.20 5.76 -13.38
C ASN A 97 6.24 4.51 -14.27
N GLU A 98 5.06 3.96 -14.57
CA GLU A 98 4.85 2.66 -15.23
C GLU A 98 5.29 1.44 -14.40
N LYS A 99 6.42 1.55 -13.71
CA LYS A 99 6.92 0.63 -12.70
C LYS A 99 6.93 1.27 -11.31
N GLU A 100 6.70 0.45 -10.30
CA GLU A 100 6.85 0.82 -8.90
C GLU A 100 8.34 0.89 -8.55
N HIS A 101 8.74 2.00 -7.93
CA HIS A 101 10.06 2.17 -7.35
C HIS A 101 9.90 2.46 -5.87
N PHE A 102 10.58 1.65 -5.05
CA PHE A 102 10.56 1.80 -3.61
C PHE A 102 11.96 1.77 -3.00
N ASP A 103 12.38 2.90 -2.43
CA ASP A 103 13.64 3.03 -1.70
C ASP A 103 13.40 2.97 -0.19
N ASN A 104 13.61 1.80 0.39
CA ASN A 104 13.37 1.56 1.81
C ASN A 104 14.45 2.19 2.71
N ARG A 105 15.55 2.71 2.16
CA ARG A 105 16.57 3.43 2.96
C ARG A 105 16.07 4.76 3.49
N ILE A 106 15.17 5.38 2.74
CA ILE A 106 14.65 6.73 2.99
C ILE A 106 13.15 6.75 3.26
N TYR A 107 12.48 5.60 3.14
CA TYR A 107 11.10 5.44 3.58
C TYR A 107 11.05 5.52 5.10
N THR A 108 10.07 6.27 5.59
CA THR A 108 9.92 6.49 7.03
C THR A 108 8.49 6.14 7.46
N THR A 109 8.32 5.79 8.73
CA THR A 109 7.06 5.26 9.27
C THR A 109 6.41 6.15 10.32
N GLU A 110 7.07 7.23 10.73
CA GLU A 110 6.65 8.10 11.84
C GLU A 110 5.37 8.88 11.51
N TRP A 111 5.08 9.08 10.21
CA TRP A 111 3.91 9.80 9.72
C TRP A 111 2.55 9.19 10.13
N LYS A 112 2.54 7.95 10.62
CA LYS A 112 1.36 7.26 11.16
C LYS A 112 1.39 7.11 12.69
N SER A 113 2.38 7.68 13.35
CA SER A 113 2.58 7.66 14.81
C SER A 113 2.16 8.97 15.47
N ALA A 114 1.95 8.96 16.78
CA ALA A 114 1.68 10.16 17.58
C ALA A 114 2.90 11.09 17.68
N GLU A 115 4.10 10.55 17.43
CA GLU A 115 5.36 11.30 17.49
C GLU A 115 5.71 11.98 16.14
N TYR A 116 4.75 12.08 15.20
CA TYR A 116 5.01 12.68 13.91
C TYR A 116 5.41 14.16 14.04
N GLN A 117 6.39 14.57 13.24
CA GLN A 117 6.79 15.98 13.16
C GLN A 117 6.10 16.65 11.98
N SER A 118 5.41 17.77 12.24
CA SER A 118 4.70 18.56 11.24
C SER A 118 5.61 19.37 10.31
N ALA A 119 6.92 19.38 10.55
CA ALA A 119 7.88 20.10 9.70
C ALA A 119 7.85 19.61 8.24
N GLY A 120 7.59 20.56 7.33
CA GLY A 120 7.50 20.31 5.88
C GLY A 120 6.21 19.61 5.42
N TRP A 121 5.22 19.49 6.30
CA TRP A 121 3.86 19.14 5.92
C TRP A 121 3.09 20.39 5.48
N VAL A 122 2.10 20.21 4.62
CA VAL A 122 1.22 21.27 4.10
C VAL A 122 -0.24 20.87 4.25
N HIS A 123 -1.13 21.84 4.36
CA HIS A 123 -2.57 21.59 4.33
C HIS A 123 -3.04 21.29 2.89
N PRO A 124 -4.04 20.41 2.71
CA PRO A 124 -4.59 20.14 1.38
C PRO A 124 -5.31 21.37 0.84
N THR A 125 -5.26 21.56 -0.48
CA THR A 125 -5.85 22.73 -1.16
C THR A 125 -7.33 22.55 -1.53
N GLY A 126 -7.96 21.45 -1.11
CA GLY A 126 -9.30 21.06 -1.55
C GLY A 126 -9.37 20.65 -3.04
N ALA A 127 -10.60 20.45 -3.54
CA ALA A 127 -10.83 20.06 -4.93
C ALA A 127 -10.58 21.25 -5.88
N PHE A 128 -9.46 21.21 -6.62
CA PHE A 128 -9.10 22.23 -7.59
C PHE A 128 -9.95 22.11 -8.86
N LYS A 129 -10.82 23.11 -9.11
CA LYS A 129 -11.53 23.41 -10.39
C LYS A 129 -11.78 22.21 -11.32
N ASP A 130 -12.36 21.14 -10.78
CA ASP A 130 -12.59 19.90 -11.51
C ASP A 130 -14.09 19.62 -11.62
N SER A 131 -14.57 19.57 -12.86
CA SER A 131 -15.96 19.27 -13.23
C SER A 131 -16.24 17.78 -13.39
N THR A 132 -15.23 16.91 -13.28
CA THR A 132 -15.42 15.46 -13.39
C THR A 132 -16.36 14.97 -12.29
N ASN A 133 -17.53 14.49 -12.69
CA ASN A 133 -18.45 13.82 -11.79
C ASN A 133 -18.13 12.33 -11.82
N TYR A 134 -17.72 11.81 -10.68
CA TYR A 134 -17.55 10.38 -10.52
C TYR A 134 -18.90 9.74 -10.20
N ILE A 135 -19.12 8.56 -10.77
CA ILE A 135 -20.25 7.72 -10.34
C ILE A 135 -19.81 7.04 -9.04
N PHE A 136 -20.56 7.28 -7.98
CA PHE A 136 -20.35 6.60 -6.71
C PHE A 136 -21.08 5.28 -6.75
N VAL A 137 -20.33 4.20 -6.58
CA VAL A 137 -20.90 2.90 -6.30
C VAL A 137 -20.60 2.60 -4.84
N ASP A 138 -21.66 2.57 -4.03
CA ASP A 138 -21.56 2.01 -2.70
C ASP A 138 -21.24 0.53 -2.86
N GLN A 139 -20.00 0.16 -2.54
CA GLN A 139 -19.67 -1.25 -2.42
C GLN A 139 -20.39 -1.72 -1.16
N LEU A 140 -21.56 -2.33 -1.33
CA LEU A 140 -22.21 -3.15 -0.30
C LEU A 140 -21.14 -4.02 0.39
N PRO A 141 -21.29 -4.40 1.67
CA PRO A 141 -20.17 -4.85 2.52
C PRO A 141 -19.44 -6.16 2.12
N TYR A 142 -19.62 -6.70 0.91
CA TYR A 142 -19.34 -8.09 0.57
C TYR A 142 -18.53 -8.36 -0.70
N LEU A 143 -18.19 -7.36 -1.53
CA LEU A 143 -17.20 -7.57 -2.60
C LEU A 143 -15.84 -7.06 -2.14
N THR A 144 -15.19 -7.91 -1.36
CA THR A 144 -13.88 -7.66 -0.79
C THR A 144 -12.82 -7.90 -1.84
N GLN A 145 -12.74 -6.99 -2.80
CA GLN A 145 -11.73 -7.08 -3.85
C GLN A 145 -10.35 -6.92 -3.21
N ASN A 146 -9.42 -7.74 -3.69
CA ASN A 146 -8.01 -7.72 -3.35
C ASN A 146 -7.66 -8.08 -1.89
N LYS A 147 -8.51 -8.81 -1.15
CA LYS A 147 -8.10 -9.37 0.15
C LYS A 147 -7.14 -10.54 -0.06
N LEU A 148 -6.21 -10.73 0.88
CA LEU A 148 -5.38 -11.94 0.88
C LEU A 148 -6.28 -13.18 0.98
N GLN A 149 -6.26 -14.00 -0.06
CA GLN A 149 -7.03 -15.24 -0.16
C GLN A 149 -6.16 -16.43 0.21
N MET A 150 -4.91 -16.46 -0.28
CA MET A 150 -3.98 -17.56 -0.05
C MET A 150 -2.54 -17.05 -0.04
N VAL A 151 -1.71 -17.68 0.80
CA VAL A 151 -0.25 -17.58 0.71
C VAL A 151 0.24 -18.83 0.00
N LEU A 152 0.96 -18.63 -1.11
CA LEU A 152 1.49 -19.68 -1.95
C LEU A 152 2.98 -19.83 -1.72
N GLU A 153 3.43 -21.08 -1.63
CA GLU A 153 4.85 -21.43 -1.68
C GLU A 153 5.28 -21.60 -3.15
N PRO A 154 6.54 -21.31 -3.49
CA PRO A 154 7.09 -21.62 -4.80
C PRO A 154 6.94 -23.10 -5.14
N TYR A 155 6.50 -23.39 -6.36
CA TYR A 155 6.51 -24.74 -6.92
C TYR A 155 7.90 -25.11 -7.44
N GLN A 156 8.55 -24.16 -8.11
CA GLN A 156 9.90 -24.33 -8.64
C GLN A 156 10.66 -23.00 -8.57
N GLU A 157 11.95 -23.10 -8.27
CA GLU A 157 12.85 -21.94 -8.19
C GLU A 157 14.10 -22.21 -9.05
N GLU A 158 14.34 -21.36 -10.04
CA GLU A 158 15.52 -21.43 -10.90
C GLU A 158 16.44 -20.24 -10.60
N PHE A 159 17.72 -20.53 -10.39
CA PHE A 159 18.72 -19.53 -9.97
C PHE A 159 19.87 -19.44 -10.94
N ASP A 160 20.32 -18.22 -11.18
CA ASP A 160 21.62 -17.94 -11.77
C ASP A 160 22.37 -16.86 -10.95
N HIS A 161 23.48 -16.37 -11.51
CA HIS A 161 24.30 -15.36 -10.83
C HIS A 161 23.71 -13.94 -10.86
N GLN A 162 22.68 -13.69 -11.68
CA GLN A 162 22.08 -12.38 -11.92
C GLN A 162 20.65 -12.27 -11.37
N GLY A 163 20.02 -13.40 -11.03
CA GLY A 163 18.66 -13.41 -10.53
C GLY A 163 18.09 -14.79 -10.29
N CYS A 164 16.77 -14.82 -10.20
CA CYS A 164 16.00 -16.03 -10.14
C CYS A 164 14.64 -15.90 -10.82
N ARG A 165 14.13 -17.05 -11.26
CA ARG A 165 12.77 -17.22 -11.70
C ARG A 165 12.03 -18.08 -10.68
N ILE A 166 10.91 -17.58 -10.19
CA ILE A 166 10.05 -18.24 -9.22
C ILE A 166 8.76 -18.63 -9.94
N ASP A 167 8.46 -19.92 -10.00
CA ASP A 167 7.22 -20.46 -10.54
C ASP A 167 6.32 -20.93 -9.38
N PHE A 168 5.08 -20.45 -9.30
CA PHE A 168 4.09 -20.86 -8.30
C PHE A 168 3.20 -22.05 -8.73
N GLY A 169 3.51 -22.70 -9.84
CA GLY A 169 2.85 -23.89 -10.37
C GLY A 169 1.51 -23.59 -11.08
N ARG A 170 0.84 -22.50 -10.69
CA ARG A 170 -0.40 -22.02 -11.30
C ARG A 170 -0.43 -20.50 -11.40
N PRO A 171 -1.13 -19.93 -12.40
CA PRO A 171 -1.46 -18.51 -12.40
C PRO A 171 -2.30 -18.14 -11.18
N PHE A 172 -2.05 -16.95 -10.64
CA PHE A 172 -2.89 -16.32 -9.64
C PHE A 172 -2.85 -14.81 -9.82
N ARG A 173 -3.87 -14.11 -9.31
CA ARG A 173 -3.86 -12.65 -9.22
C ARG A 173 -3.30 -12.26 -7.85
N GLY A 174 -2.27 -11.42 -7.82
CA GLY A 174 -1.61 -11.08 -6.56
C GLY A 174 -0.27 -10.38 -6.70
N THR A 175 0.60 -10.59 -5.71
CA THR A 175 2.00 -10.13 -5.73
C THR A 175 2.91 -11.18 -5.11
N ILE A 176 4.21 -10.92 -5.09
CA ILE A 176 5.22 -11.72 -4.41
C ILE A 176 5.73 -10.95 -3.19
N ARG A 177 6.05 -11.67 -2.12
CA ARG A 177 6.74 -11.14 -0.94
C ARG A 177 8.02 -11.90 -0.71
N LEU A 178 9.12 -11.16 -0.66
CA LEU A 178 10.45 -11.67 -0.33
C LEU A 178 10.77 -11.25 1.11
N THR A 179 11.18 -12.21 1.94
CA THR A 179 11.81 -11.91 3.23
C THR A 179 13.32 -11.96 3.05
N ILE A 180 13.99 -10.87 3.41
CA ILE A 180 15.39 -10.60 3.10
C ILE A 180 16.16 -10.43 4.41
N ARG A 181 17.33 -11.07 4.49
CA ARG A 181 18.29 -10.94 5.58
C ARG A 181 19.70 -10.67 5.07
N ASN A 182 20.48 -9.94 5.86
CA ASN A 182 21.88 -9.64 5.59
C ASN A 182 22.12 -8.96 4.23
N ALA A 183 21.12 -8.23 3.72
CA ALA A 183 21.29 -7.40 2.54
C ALA A 183 22.07 -6.14 2.93
N SER A 184 22.94 -5.66 2.04
CA SER A 184 23.59 -4.37 2.26
C SER A 184 22.58 -3.25 2.07
N LYS A 185 22.66 -2.22 2.91
CA LYS A 185 21.89 -0.99 2.71
C LYS A 185 22.16 -0.42 1.32
N GLY A 186 21.11 -0.21 0.53
CA GLY A 186 21.23 0.27 -0.85
C GLY A 186 21.31 -0.80 -1.93
N THR A 187 21.28 -2.09 -1.57
CA THR A 187 21.12 -3.15 -2.55
C THR A 187 19.79 -3.00 -3.30
N THR A 188 19.84 -3.00 -4.63
CA THR A 188 18.65 -2.95 -5.47
C THR A 188 18.22 -4.34 -5.90
N LEU A 189 16.93 -4.62 -5.74
CA LEU A 189 16.23 -5.76 -6.33
C LEU A 189 15.25 -5.26 -7.40
N HIS A 190 15.08 -6.03 -8.46
CA HIS A 190 14.04 -5.80 -9.44
C HIS A 190 13.13 -7.04 -9.50
N ILE A 191 11.84 -6.85 -9.24
CA ILE A 191 10.83 -7.91 -9.28
C ILE A 191 9.90 -7.58 -10.46
N ASN A 192 9.94 -8.37 -11.53
CA ASN A 192 9.33 -8.08 -12.84
C ASN A 192 9.60 -6.63 -13.33
N GLY A 193 10.80 -6.12 -13.05
CA GLY A 193 11.22 -4.75 -13.39
C GLY A 193 10.74 -3.65 -12.42
N ASN A 194 9.92 -3.97 -11.41
CA ASN A 194 9.66 -3.04 -10.30
C ASN A 194 10.85 -3.03 -9.34
N GLN A 195 11.28 -1.85 -8.92
CA GLN A 195 12.51 -1.68 -8.17
C GLN A 195 12.25 -1.57 -6.66
N TYR A 196 13.06 -2.28 -5.88
CA TYR A 196 13.10 -2.21 -4.42
C TYR A 196 14.54 -2.00 -3.94
N VAL A 197 14.80 -0.96 -3.17
CA VAL A 197 16.13 -0.68 -2.59
C VAL A 197 16.10 -1.04 -1.12
N CYS A 198 16.97 -1.97 -0.73
CA CYS A 198 17.02 -2.51 0.63
C CYS A 198 17.48 -1.44 1.64
N SER A 199 16.80 -1.41 2.78
CA SER A 199 17.19 -0.63 3.96
C SER A 199 18.44 -1.18 4.63
N GLY A 200 18.67 -2.49 4.53
CA GLY A 200 19.71 -3.22 5.25
C GLY A 200 19.30 -3.72 6.64
N GLU A 201 18.03 -3.53 7.01
CA GLU A 201 17.45 -4.08 8.23
C GLU A 201 17.31 -5.61 8.16
N MET A 202 17.27 -6.26 9.32
CA MET A 202 16.96 -7.69 9.39
C MET A 202 15.47 -7.93 9.13
N ASP A 203 15.15 -9.07 8.51
CA ASP A 203 13.79 -9.49 8.20
C ASP A 203 13.02 -8.46 7.35
N GLU A 204 13.74 -7.81 6.42
CA GLU A 204 13.18 -6.84 5.50
C GLU A 204 12.22 -7.52 4.52
N GLN A 205 11.03 -6.93 4.32
CA GLN A 205 10.03 -7.45 3.38
C GLN A 205 9.94 -6.59 2.11
N ALA A 206 10.23 -7.20 0.96
CA ALA A 206 10.07 -6.59 -0.35
C ALA A 206 8.85 -7.16 -1.08
N TYR A 207 7.93 -6.30 -1.49
CA TYR A 207 6.69 -6.64 -2.21
C TYR A 207 6.10 -5.40 -2.89
N TYR A 208 5.16 -5.59 -3.83
CA TYR A 208 4.47 -4.46 -4.48
C TYR A 208 3.47 -3.81 -3.52
N ARG A 209 3.43 -2.47 -3.51
CA ARG A 209 2.45 -1.72 -2.70
C ARG A 209 1.27 -1.20 -3.52
N ILE A 210 1.44 -1.04 -4.84
CA ILE A 210 0.51 -0.25 -5.66
C ILE A 210 -0.33 -1.12 -6.59
N HIS A 211 0.14 -2.30 -7.00
CA HIS A 211 -0.53 -3.09 -8.02
C HIS A 211 -0.41 -4.60 -7.78
N ALA A 212 -1.40 -5.33 -8.27
CA ALA A 212 -1.40 -6.78 -8.42
C ALA A 212 -1.28 -7.15 -9.90
N GLU A 213 -0.66 -8.30 -10.17
CA GLU A 213 -0.52 -8.86 -11.51
C GLU A 213 -1.20 -10.24 -11.55
N HIS A 214 -1.79 -10.60 -12.69
CA HIS A 214 -2.26 -11.97 -12.92
C HIS A 214 -1.14 -12.73 -13.63
N GLN A 215 -0.42 -13.57 -12.89
CA GLN A 215 0.74 -14.27 -13.42
C GLN A 215 1.03 -15.57 -12.66
N LYS A 216 1.84 -16.40 -13.29
CA LYS A 216 2.30 -17.69 -12.74
C LYS A 216 3.71 -17.57 -12.17
N ASP A 217 4.56 -16.82 -12.85
CA ASP A 217 5.97 -16.70 -12.55
C ASP A 217 6.43 -15.25 -12.29
N PHE A 218 7.45 -15.12 -11.45
CA PHE A 218 8.12 -13.86 -11.13
C PHE A 218 9.61 -13.98 -11.44
N VAL A 219 10.15 -12.95 -12.08
CA VAL A 219 11.60 -12.81 -12.33
C VAL A 219 12.14 -11.77 -11.35
N ILE A 220 13.13 -12.17 -10.56
CA ILE A 220 13.81 -11.33 -9.59
C ILE A 220 15.25 -11.18 -10.04
N THR A 221 15.73 -9.96 -10.22
CA THR A 221 17.16 -9.68 -10.47
C THR A 221 17.69 -8.75 -9.39
N TRP A 222 19.01 -8.69 -9.24
CA TRP A 222 19.63 -7.88 -8.19
C TRP A 222 21.00 -7.36 -8.57
N ASP A 223 21.42 -6.29 -7.89
CA ASP A 223 22.75 -5.71 -8.06
C ASP A 223 23.86 -6.61 -7.45
N LYS A 224 25.11 -6.34 -7.85
CA LYS A 224 26.29 -7.04 -7.34
C LYS A 224 26.34 -7.00 -5.81
N GLY A 225 26.61 -8.16 -5.21
CA GLY A 225 26.77 -8.31 -3.76
C GLY A 225 25.56 -8.95 -3.06
N PHE A 226 24.39 -8.94 -3.71
CA PHE A 226 23.26 -9.75 -3.26
C PHE A 226 23.37 -11.19 -3.76
N ARG A 227 22.88 -12.14 -2.96
CA ARG A 227 22.92 -13.57 -3.26
C ARG A 227 21.59 -14.21 -2.91
N ARG A 228 21.29 -15.36 -3.50
CA ARG A 228 20.09 -16.15 -3.16
C ARG A 228 19.97 -16.41 -1.64
N SER A 229 21.07 -16.64 -0.95
CA SER A 229 21.08 -16.85 0.50
C SER A 229 20.57 -15.65 1.31
N ASN A 230 20.51 -14.45 0.73
CA ASN A 230 19.91 -13.28 1.37
C ASN A 230 18.38 -13.35 1.40
N ILE A 231 17.76 -14.12 0.51
CA ILE A 231 16.31 -14.35 0.51
C ILE A 231 16.03 -15.55 1.42
N THR A 232 15.36 -15.33 2.54
CA THR A 232 15.05 -16.40 3.50
C THR A 232 13.66 -16.98 3.33
N ASN A 233 12.74 -16.22 2.71
CA ASN A 233 11.41 -16.70 2.39
C ASN A 233 10.89 -16.06 1.11
N ILE A 234 10.09 -16.81 0.35
CA ILE A 234 9.43 -16.35 -0.88
C ILE A 234 7.98 -16.78 -0.81
N GLU A 235 7.06 -15.83 -0.92
CA GLU A 235 5.63 -16.10 -0.81
C GLU A 235 4.88 -15.44 -1.97
N GLY A 236 3.96 -16.18 -2.58
CA GLY A 236 2.94 -15.63 -3.47
C GLY A 236 1.75 -15.17 -2.64
N LEU A 237 1.38 -13.90 -2.71
CA LEU A 237 0.23 -13.33 -2.01
C LEU A 237 -0.94 -13.28 -2.99
N GLU A 238 -1.72 -14.36 -3.05
CA GLU A 238 -2.92 -14.43 -3.88
C GLU A 238 -4.05 -13.63 -3.25
N ILE A 239 -4.75 -12.85 -4.09
CA ILE A 239 -5.82 -11.99 -3.65
C ILE A 239 -7.15 -12.36 -4.30
N SER A 240 -8.25 -12.17 -3.56
CA SER A 240 -9.60 -12.35 -4.08
C SER A 240 -9.95 -11.31 -5.14
N GLU A 241 -10.72 -11.71 -6.15
CA GLU A 241 -11.27 -10.83 -7.20
C GLU A 241 -12.61 -10.20 -6.80
#